data_AF-D7ID39-F1
#
_entry.id   AF-D7ID39-F1
#
_cell.length_a   1.000
_cell.length_b   1.000
_cell.length_c   1.000
_cell.angle_alpha   90.00
_cell.angle_beta   90.00
_cell.angle_gamma   90.00
#
_symmetry.space_group_name_H-M   'P 1'
#
loop_
_entity.id
_entity.type
_entity.pdbx_description
1 polymer ?
#
loop_
_entity_poly.entity_id
_entity_poly.type
_entity_poly.pdbx_seq_one_letter_code
_entity_poly.pdbx_strand_id
1 'polypeptide(L)'
;MYADDLAQLNKDIHNEMNELYPLHGSTPEQDASLCLALLLGYSVSLYASLEDDLKREHILSRSLELLETLPPSPLKDDLYTVCKEYMSV
;
A
#
# COMPACT_ATOMS: atom_id res chain seq x y z
N MET A 1 -1.72 -27.05 -10.46
CA MET A 1 -2.65 -26.26 -11.30
C MET A 1 -3.12 -25.03 -10.54
N TYR A 2 -4.04 -25.09 -9.56
CA TYR A 2 -4.46 -23.88 -8.82
C TYR A 2 -3.36 -23.18 -7.99
N ALA A 3 -2.41 -23.93 -7.44
CA ALA A 3 -1.33 -23.35 -6.63
C ALA A 3 -0.33 -22.53 -7.48
N ASP A 4 -0.12 -22.95 -8.73
CA ASP A 4 0.83 -22.31 -9.65
C ASP A 4 0.27 -20.97 -10.14
N ASP A 5 -1.03 -20.93 -10.44
CA ASP A 5 -1.74 -19.71 -10.88
C ASP A 5 -1.78 -18.65 -9.75
N LEU A 6 -2.02 -19.08 -8.51
CA LEU A 6 -2.05 -18.18 -7.35
C LEU A 6 -0.66 -17.61 -7.03
N ALA A 7 0.39 -18.43 -7.13
CA ALA A 7 1.76 -17.98 -6.93
C ALA A 7 2.19 -16.98 -8.01
N GLN A 8 1.80 -17.22 -9.27
CA GLN A 8 2.07 -16.30 -10.37
C GLN A 8 1.35 -14.96 -10.15
N LEU A 9 0.07 -14.98 -9.78
CA LEU A 9 -0.68 -13.75 -9.49
C LEU A 9 -0.04 -12.94 -8.35
N ASN A 10 0.40 -13.60 -7.27
CA ASN A 10 1.08 -12.94 -6.16
C ASN A 10 2.39 -12.27 -6.61
N LYS A 11 3.15 -12.94 -7.48
CA LYS A 11 4.39 -12.40 -8.04
C LYS A 11 4.11 -11.18 -8.91
N ASP A 12 3.05 -11.22 -9.71
CA ASP A 12 2.68 -10.12 -10.59
C ASP A 12 2.24 -8.88 -9.77
N ILE A 13 1.43 -9.07 -8.73
CA ILE A 13 1.07 -8.01 -7.78
C ILE A 13 2.32 -7.41 -7.13
N HIS A 14 3.23 -8.26 -6.64
CA HIS A 14 4.46 -7.80 -6.00
C HIS A 14 5.35 -6.98 -6.94
N ASN A 15 5.48 -7.40 -8.20
CA ASN A 15 6.23 -6.64 -9.20
C ASN A 15 5.58 -5.29 -9.47
N GLU A 16 4.26 -5.25 -9.64
CA GLU A 16 3.53 -4.00 -9.86
C GLU A 16 3.67 -3.03 -8.67
N MET A 17 3.64 -3.52 -7.43
CA MET A 17 3.89 -2.70 -6.25
C MET A 17 5.30 -2.11 -6.25
N ASN A 18 6.32 -2.88 -6.65
CA ASN A 18 7.69 -2.38 -6.73
C ASN A 18 7.88 -1.32 -7.82
N GLU A 19 7.17 -1.42 -8.94
CA GLU A 19 7.18 -0.39 -9.98
C GLU A 19 6.47 0.90 -9.53
N LEU A 20 5.40 0.76 -8.74
CA LEU A 20 4.62 1.88 -8.20
C LEU A 20 5.26 2.55 -6.98
N TYR A 21 6.03 1.81 -6.18
CA TYR A 21 6.66 2.28 -4.94
C TYR A 21 7.42 3.61 -5.05
N PRO A 22 8.29 3.86 -6.05
CA PRO A 22 9.03 5.12 -6.14
C PRO A 22 8.16 6.31 -6.58
N LEU A 23 6.93 6.06 -7.04
CA LEU A 23 6.05 7.10 -7.56
C LEU A 23 5.39 7.89 -6.42
N HIS A 24 4.97 9.11 -6.77
CA HIS A 24 4.22 10.01 -5.91
C HIS A 24 3.08 10.64 -6.72
N GLY A 25 1.94 10.84 -6.06
CA GLY A 25 0.84 11.58 -6.65
C GLY A 25 1.17 13.05 -6.85
N SER A 26 0.58 13.70 -7.86
CA SER A 26 0.75 15.14 -8.07
C SER A 26 -0.12 15.99 -7.14
N THR A 27 -1.12 15.37 -6.49
CA THR A 27 -1.94 15.98 -5.44
C THR A 27 -1.96 15.08 -4.21
N PRO A 28 -2.30 15.61 -3.02
CA PRO A 28 -2.47 14.79 -1.81
C PRO A 28 -3.45 13.62 -2.00
N GLU A 29 -4.54 13.82 -2.73
CA GLU A 29 -5.53 12.77 -3.03
C GLU A 29 -4.96 11.69 -3.96
N GLN A 30 -4.17 12.09 -4.97
CA GLN A 30 -3.50 11.13 -5.84
C GLN A 30 -2.45 10.33 -5.07
N ASP A 31 -1.69 10.98 -4.20
CA ASP A 31 -0.64 10.33 -3.41
C ASP A 31 -1.26 9.40 -2.35
N ALA A 32 -2.39 9.79 -1.77
CA ALA A 32 -3.17 8.98 -0.86
C ALA A 32 -3.76 7.74 -1.55
N SER A 33 -4.25 7.90 -2.78
CA SER A 33 -4.73 6.77 -3.59
C SER A 33 -3.61 5.78 -3.91
N LEU A 34 -2.42 6.30 -4.23
CA LEU A 34 -1.23 5.48 -4.45
C LEU A 34 -0.80 4.76 -3.17
N CYS A 35 -0.77 5.44 -2.02
CA CYS A 35 -0.47 4.83 -0.73
C CYS A 35 -1.45 3.72 -0.37
N LEU A 36 -2.75 3.96 -0.55
CA LEU A 36 -3.80 2.96 -0.30
C LEU A 36 -3.58 1.71 -1.17
N ALA A 37 -3.32 1.90 -2.46
CA ALA A 37 -3.05 0.78 -3.38
C ALA A 37 -1.80 -0.01 -2.97
N LEU A 38 -0.70 0.68 -2.61
CA LEU A 38 0.55 0.05 -2.19
C LEU A 38 0.38 -0.72 -0.87
N LEU A 39 -0.28 -0.16 0.13
CA LEU A 39 -0.55 -0.84 1.40
C LEU A 39 -1.39 -2.11 1.17
N LEU A 40 -2.49 -2.01 0.42
CA LEU A 40 -3.32 -3.18 0.11
C LEU A 40 -2.55 -4.23 -0.70
N GLY A 41 -1.74 -3.83 -1.68
CA GLY A 41 -0.95 -4.75 -2.49
C GLY A 41 0.15 -5.48 -1.71
N TYR A 42 0.84 -4.79 -0.78
CA TYR A 42 1.81 -5.43 0.10
C TYR A 42 1.16 -6.30 1.20
N SER A 43 -0.13 -6.11 1.51
CA SER A 43 -0.86 -6.96 2.46
C SER A 43 -1.13 -8.38 1.94
N VAL A 44 -1.34 -8.51 0.62
CA VAL A 44 -1.68 -9.77 -0.03
C VAL A 44 -0.47 -10.53 -0.58
N SER A 45 0.68 -9.87 -0.71
CA SER A 45 1.91 -10.49 -1.22
C SER A 45 2.42 -11.59 -0.29
N LEU A 46 2.38 -12.84 -0.76
CA LEU A 46 3.02 -14.00 -0.11
C LEU A 46 4.55 -13.85 0.06
N TYR A 47 5.16 -12.95 -0.72
CA TYR A 47 6.57 -12.62 -0.64
C TYR A 47 6.74 -11.46 0.35
N ALA A 48 6.93 -11.81 1.64
CA ALA A 48 7.30 -10.86 2.67
C ALA A 48 8.83 -10.95 2.88
N SER A 49 9.57 -10.04 2.27
CA SER A 49 10.98 -9.83 2.57
C SER A 49 11.14 -8.71 3.60
N LEU A 50 12.31 -8.65 4.26
CA LEU A 50 12.66 -7.51 5.13
C LEU A 50 12.60 -6.17 4.37
N GLU A 51 12.90 -6.17 3.06
CA GLU A 51 12.80 -4.99 2.22
C GLU A 51 11.35 -4.54 2.06
N ASP A 52 10.41 -5.47 1.92
CA ASP A 52 8.98 -5.16 1.79
C ASP A 52 8.40 -4.61 3.09
N ASP A 53 8.88 -5.11 4.23
CA ASP A 53 8.50 -4.56 5.54
C ASP A 53 8.97 -3.11 5.67
N LEU A 54 10.20 -2.81 5.27
CA LEU A 54 10.73 -1.43 5.28
C LEU A 54 9.96 -0.51 4.32
N LYS A 55 9.64 -0.99 3.10
CA LYS A 55 8.83 -0.23 2.14
C LYS A 55 7.45 0.07 2.70
N ARG A 56 6.82 -0.92 3.32
CA ARG A 56 5.49 -0.78 3.93
C ARG A 56 5.50 0.21 5.09
N GLU A 57 6.48 0.15 6.00
CA GLU A 57 6.62 1.14 7.07
C GLU A 57 6.81 2.56 6.52
N HIS A 58 7.59 2.70 5.44
CA HIS A 58 7.77 3.98 4.77
C HIS A 58 6.46 4.50 4.15
N ILE A 59 5.69 3.63 3.48
CA ILE A 59 4.37 3.97 2.92
C ILE A 59 3.38 4.33 4.04
N LEU A 60 3.41 3.62 5.17
CA LEU A 60 2.58 3.90 6.34
C LEU A 60 2.88 5.29 6.89
N SER A 61 4.16 5.64 7.07
CA SER A 61 4.58 6.98 7.50
C SER A 61 4.05 8.07 6.55
N ARG A 62 4.23 7.88 5.23
CA ARG A 62 3.72 8.79 4.20
C ARG A 62 2.20 8.94 4.26
N SER A 63 1.49 7.83 4.50
CA SER A 63 0.03 7.81 4.61
C SER A 63 -0.48 8.61 5.81
N LEU A 64 0.20 8.50 6.96
CA LEU A 64 -0.14 9.26 8.16
C LEU A 64 0.06 10.77 7.95
N GLU A 65 1.12 11.18 7.26
CA GLU A 65 1.34 12.59 6.89
C GLU A 65 0.23 13.11 5.96
N LEU A 66 -0.20 12.31 4.98
CA LEU A 66 -1.28 12.68 4.06
C LEU A 66 -2.62 12.83 4.76
N LEU A 67 -2.93 11.96 5.74
CA LEU A 67 -4.17 12.01 6.51
C LEU A 67 -4.38 13.34 7.25
N GLU A 68 -3.30 14.03 7.65
CA GLU A 68 -3.36 15.36 8.26
C GLU A 68 -3.79 16.46 7.26
N THR A 69 -3.52 16.26 5.96
CA THR A 69 -3.76 17.26 4.91
C THR A 69 -5.02 17.01 4.09
N LEU A 70 -5.47 15.75 4.00
CA LEU A 70 -6.62 15.37 3.18
C LEU A 70 -7.93 15.95 3.73
N PRO A 71 -8.81 16.48 2.87
CA PRO A 71 -10.17 16.82 3.27
C PRO A 71 -10.99 15.57 3.60
N PRO A 72 -12.08 15.69 4.39
CA PRO A 72 -13.01 14.59 4.61
C PRO A 72 -13.53 14.00 3.30
N SER A 73 -13.30 12.72 3.08
CA SER A 73 -13.67 11.99 1.85
C SER A 73 -13.61 10.48 2.08
N PRO A 74 -14.30 9.66 1.27
CA PRO A 74 -14.20 8.20 1.36
C PRO A 74 -12.76 7.69 1.26
N LEU A 75 -11.94 8.33 0.41
CA LEU A 75 -10.52 8.01 0.29
C LEU A 75 -9.76 8.19 1.62
N LYS A 76 -10.07 9.26 2.36
CA LYS A 76 -9.47 9.51 3.68
C LYS A 76 -9.89 8.44 4.68
N ASP A 77 -11.15 8.04 4.67
CA ASP A 77 -11.69 7.01 5.57
C ASP A 77 -11.10 5.62 5.25
N ASP A 78 -10.97 5.28 3.97
CA ASP A 78 -10.37 4.03 3.50
C ASP A 78 -8.88 3.96 3.88
N LEU A 79 -8.12 5.02 3.59
CA LEU A 79 -6.70 5.10 3.95
C LEU A 79 -6.50 5.01 5.47
N TYR A 80 -7.33 5.70 6.25
CA TYR A 80 -7.29 5.63 7.71
C TYR A 80 -7.57 4.22 8.23
N THR A 81 -8.54 3.53 7.65
CA THR A 81 -8.89 2.15 8.03
C THR A 81 -7.70 1.21 7.80
N VAL A 82 -7.08 1.26 6.63
CA VAL A 82 -5.91 0.42 6.30
C VAL A 82 -4.72 0.75 7.21
N CYS A 83 -4.42 2.02 7.45
CA CYS A 83 -3.35 2.42 8.38
C CYS A 83 -3.55 1.83 9.78
N LYS A 84 -4.80 1.81 10.27
CA LYS A 84 -5.12 1.22 11.58
C LYS A 84 -4.88 -0.28 11.64
N GLU A 85 -5.16 -1.01 10.57
CA GLU A 85 -4.90 -2.45 10.51
C GLU A 85 -3.40 -2.73 10.67
N TYR A 86 -2.54 -1.93 10.05
CA TYR A 86 -1.09 -2.07 10.17
C TYR A 86 -0.52 -1.69 11.54
N MET A 87 -1.12 -0.71 12.22
CA MET A 87 -0.70 -0.31 13.57
C MET A 87 -1.21 -1.24 14.68
N SER A 88 -2.17 -2.13 14.37
CA SER A 88 -2.78 -3.04 15.35
C SER A 88 -2.09 -4.40 15.44
N VAL A 89 -1.04 -4.62 14.64
CA VAL A 89 -0.20 -5.84 14.57
C VAL A 89 1.05 -5.64 15.41
#